data_AF-A0A9E6BU16-F1
#
_entry.id   AF-A0A9E6BU16-F1
#
_cell.length_a   1.000
_cell.length_b   1.000
_cell.length_c   1.000
_cell.angle_alpha   90.00
_cell.angle_beta   90.00
_cell.angle_gamma   90.00
#
_symmetry.space_group_name_H-M   'P 1'
#
loop_
_entity.id
_entity.type
_entity.pdbx_description
1 polymer ?
#
loop_
_entity_poly.entity_id
_entity_poly.type
_entity_poly.pdbx_seq_one_letter_code
_entity_poly.pdbx_strand_id
1 'polypeptide(L)'
;MFGLKRNRKPDRDEGDLVVFLPIKPFEATYAPYPTSRGWTSPHTKDLRQISFGLAAFLIFAWVITYLLSDATSQISDSGMQLSVQSLVVLSLGGITGAVIALYEIGKRRFATVDLFSMEMLTVVRLFNITNFVGKTIRLYVPPTTHGDATEVDKREKINLSKAEASSGFLLSDHYSDIFVSNMKELGALESDVVDYVTAFYTFLKATREQTRVFFSNIDTDEYLTQETINAHVILTMYLVDTLISCGLRAINGLVQNPTHRHHAKRLAIAAAAPANNFLFRCLDARNGMYELTVQRRASYFEILRELDSEAKRLHIELRKLSEKS
;
A
#
# COMPACT_ATOMS: atom_id res chain seq x y z
N MET A 1 -10.68 -34.54 33.05
CA MET A 1 -11.52 -33.42 33.51
C MET A 1 -10.69 -32.14 33.38
N PHE A 2 -10.58 -31.58 32.18
CA PHE A 2 -9.79 -30.38 31.93
C PHE A 2 -10.67 -29.15 32.08
N GLY A 3 -10.45 -28.41 33.17
CA GLY A 3 -11.14 -27.15 33.43
C GLY A 3 -10.69 -26.07 32.45
N LEU A 4 -11.44 -25.91 31.35
CA LEU A 4 -11.31 -24.76 30.47
C LEU A 4 -11.75 -23.52 31.25
N LYS A 5 -10.75 -22.74 31.69
CA LYS A 5 -10.92 -21.38 32.23
C LYS A 5 -11.78 -20.60 31.23
N ARG A 6 -13.00 -20.24 31.64
CA ARG A 6 -13.86 -19.34 30.88
C ARG A 6 -13.10 -18.03 30.66
N ASN A 7 -12.73 -17.76 29.41
CA ASN A 7 -12.21 -16.46 29.00
C ASN A 7 -13.24 -15.40 29.40
N ARG A 8 -12.87 -14.53 30.35
CA ARG A 8 -13.64 -13.33 30.68
C ARG A 8 -13.80 -12.54 29.38
N LYS A 9 -15.04 -12.25 29.00
CA LYS A 9 -15.31 -11.26 27.96
C LYS A 9 -14.63 -9.95 28.39
N PRO A 10 -13.86 -9.30 27.51
CA PRO A 10 -13.27 -7.99 27.82
C PRO A 10 -14.39 -7.03 28.21
N ASP A 11 -14.15 -6.23 29.25
CA ASP A 11 -15.09 -5.21 29.73
C ASP A 11 -15.52 -4.30 28.57
N ARG A 12 -16.83 -4.09 28.47
CA ARG A 12 -17.52 -3.39 27.38
C ARG A 12 -17.31 -1.87 27.37
N ASP A 13 -16.35 -1.34 28.12
CA ASP A 13 -16.20 0.09 28.38
C ASP A 13 -15.21 0.80 27.42
N GLU A 14 -14.61 0.10 26.46
CA GLU A 14 -13.96 0.74 25.31
C GLU A 14 -15.03 1.21 24.31
N GLY A 15 -15.58 2.37 24.62
CA GLY A 15 -16.63 3.05 23.87
C GLY A 15 -16.37 3.15 22.37
N ASP A 16 -17.48 3.18 21.63
CA ASP A 16 -17.56 3.32 20.19
C ASP A 16 -16.78 4.54 19.68
N LEU A 17 -15.48 4.35 19.46
CA LEU A 17 -14.62 5.33 18.81
C LEU A 17 -14.82 5.25 17.29
N VAL A 18 -16.05 5.49 16.83
CA VAL A 18 -16.31 5.82 15.42
C VAL A 18 -16.01 7.30 15.24
N VAL A 19 -14.74 7.66 15.35
CA VAL A 19 -14.29 9.02 15.02
C VAL A 19 -14.34 9.13 13.50
N PHE A 20 -15.41 9.76 13.01
CA PHE A 20 -15.44 10.30 11.66
C PHE A 20 -14.38 11.40 11.58
N LEU A 21 -13.16 11.04 11.19
CA LEU A 21 -12.13 12.02 10.87
C LEU A 21 -12.57 12.76 9.61
N PRO A 22 -12.79 14.09 9.66
CA PRO A 22 -13.10 14.84 8.45
C PRO A 22 -11.91 14.72 7.49
N ILE A 23 -12.14 14.07 6.35
CA ILE A 23 -11.15 13.94 5.29
C ILE A 23 -11.10 15.30 4.59
N LYS A 24 -10.09 16.11 4.88
CA LYS A 24 -9.83 17.32 4.08
C LYS A 24 -9.51 16.89 2.64
N PRO A 25 -10.01 17.60 1.62
CA PRO A 25 -9.67 17.32 0.23
C PRO A 25 -8.15 17.38 0.06
N PHE A 26 -7.61 16.38 -0.64
CA PHE A 26 -6.18 16.28 -0.93
C PHE A 26 -5.83 17.35 -1.97
N GLU A 27 -5.37 18.51 -1.53
CA GLU A 27 -4.74 19.49 -2.41
C GLU A 27 -3.36 18.96 -2.80
N ALA A 28 -3.27 18.38 -3.99
CA ALA A 28 -2.00 17.94 -4.55
C ALA A 28 -1.17 19.17 -4.92
N THR A 29 -0.44 19.75 -3.96
CA THR A 29 0.58 20.75 -4.27
C THR A 29 1.76 20.02 -4.92
N TYR A 30 1.75 19.95 -6.25
CA TYR A 30 2.87 19.45 -7.04
C TYR A 30 4.03 20.44 -6.99
N ALA A 31 4.75 20.47 -5.86
CA ALA A 31 6.05 21.12 -5.85
C ALA A 31 7.00 20.35 -6.78
N PRO A 32 7.78 21.02 -7.65
CA PRO A 32 8.73 20.35 -8.52
C PRO A 32 9.69 19.50 -7.69
N TYR A 33 9.87 18.25 -8.12
CA TYR A 33 10.64 17.25 -7.38
C TYR A 33 12.09 17.72 -7.20
N PRO A 34 12.59 17.90 -5.97
CA PRO A 34 13.99 18.25 -5.76
C PRO A 34 14.86 17.07 -6.17
N THR A 35 15.88 17.33 -7.00
CA THR A 35 16.86 16.33 -7.48
C THR A 35 17.58 15.60 -6.33
N SER A 36 17.63 16.20 -5.15
CA SER A 36 18.23 15.62 -3.94
C SER A 36 17.47 14.39 -3.41
N ARG A 37 16.18 14.23 -3.71
CA ARG A 37 15.37 13.06 -3.27
C ARG A 37 15.93 11.74 -3.82
N GLY A 38 16.52 11.77 -5.02
CA GLY A 38 17.16 10.60 -5.62
C GLY A 38 18.30 10.01 -4.78
N TRP A 39 19.01 10.85 -4.02
CA TRP A 39 20.18 10.43 -3.24
C TRP A 39 19.88 10.07 -1.79
N THR A 40 18.77 10.55 -1.25
CA THR A 40 18.36 10.27 0.14
C THR A 40 17.33 9.16 0.25
N SER A 41 16.65 8.82 -0.84
CA SER A 41 15.65 7.74 -0.89
C SER A 41 16.25 6.38 -0.47
N PRO A 42 15.53 5.59 0.36
CA PRO A 42 15.89 4.20 0.64
C PRO A 42 15.99 3.35 -0.64
N HIS A 43 15.08 3.57 -1.60
CA HIS A 43 14.96 2.76 -2.82
C HIS A 43 16.13 2.91 -3.80
N THR A 44 17.00 3.89 -3.58
CA THR A 44 18.22 4.08 -4.38
C THR A 44 19.46 3.64 -3.63
N LYS A 45 19.34 2.92 -2.49
CA LYS A 45 20.51 2.39 -1.79
C LYS A 45 21.37 1.52 -2.70
N ASP A 46 20.75 0.60 -3.45
CA ASP A 46 21.47 -0.27 -4.38
C ASP A 46 22.05 0.54 -5.54
N LEU A 47 21.27 1.50 -6.08
CA LEU A 47 21.74 2.38 -7.16
C LEU A 47 22.94 3.23 -6.71
N ARG A 48 22.94 3.70 -5.45
CA ARG A 48 24.05 4.42 -4.84
C ARG A 48 25.27 3.52 -4.73
N GLN A 49 25.12 2.30 -4.22
CA GLN A 49 26.22 1.35 -4.13
C GLN A 49 26.80 1.01 -5.51
N ILE A 50 25.94 0.78 -6.51
CA ILE A 50 26.36 0.55 -7.90
C ILE A 50 27.06 1.80 -8.46
N SER A 51 26.54 3.00 -8.21
CA SER A 51 27.16 4.25 -8.68
C SER A 51 28.52 4.50 -8.02
N PHE A 52 28.67 4.21 -6.72
CA PHE A 52 29.94 4.34 -6.01
C PHE A 52 30.95 3.28 -6.48
N GLY A 53 30.51 2.04 -6.66
CA GLY A 53 31.35 0.97 -7.20
C GLY A 53 31.80 1.27 -8.63
N LEU A 54 30.89 1.78 -9.47
CA LEU A 54 31.19 2.21 -10.82
C LEU A 54 32.17 3.39 -10.80
N ALA A 55 31.91 4.45 -10.02
CA ALA A 55 32.81 5.59 -9.91
C ALA A 55 34.22 5.18 -9.44
N ALA A 56 34.32 4.32 -8.42
CA ALA A 56 35.59 3.81 -7.94
C ALA A 56 36.34 2.99 -9.02
N PHE A 57 35.62 2.12 -9.74
CA PHE A 57 36.18 1.36 -10.85
C PHE A 57 36.71 2.27 -11.97
N LEU A 58 35.99 3.36 -12.27
CA LEU A 58 36.38 4.30 -13.31
C LEU A 58 37.57 5.16 -12.92
N ILE A 59 37.63 5.62 -11.67
CA ILE A 59 38.81 6.30 -11.11
C ILE A 59 40.02 5.37 -11.19
N PHE A 60 39.84 4.10 -10.81
CA PHE A 60 40.90 3.10 -10.88
C PHE A 60 41.38 2.86 -12.33
N ALA A 61 40.46 2.69 -13.28
CA ALA A 61 40.77 2.54 -14.69
C ALA A 61 41.49 3.77 -15.28
N TRP A 62 41.06 4.98 -14.88
CA TRP A 62 41.71 6.22 -15.28
C TRP A 62 43.14 6.33 -14.73
N VAL A 63 43.35 6.02 -13.45
CA VAL A 63 44.69 5.99 -12.83
C VAL A 63 45.60 4.97 -13.54
N ILE A 64 45.11 3.76 -13.83
CA ILE A 64 45.88 2.76 -14.58
C ILE A 64 46.26 3.29 -15.96
N THR A 65 45.31 3.87 -16.68
CA THR A 65 45.55 4.42 -18.03
C THR A 65 46.58 5.55 -17.98
N TYR A 66 46.51 6.42 -16.97
CA TYR A 66 47.47 7.49 -16.76
C TYR A 66 48.89 6.95 -16.48
N LEU A 67 49.01 5.98 -15.57
CA LEU A 67 50.29 5.34 -15.25
C LEU A 67 50.89 4.61 -16.46
N LEU A 68 50.06 3.94 -17.26
CA LEU A 68 50.50 3.30 -18.51
C LEU A 68 50.92 4.32 -19.58
N SER A 69 50.22 5.45 -19.68
CA SER A 69 50.57 6.53 -20.59
C SER A 69 51.92 7.16 -20.24
N ASP A 70 52.20 7.36 -18.96
CA ASP A 70 53.49 7.91 -18.50
C ASP A 70 54.63 6.92 -18.75
N ALA A 71 54.43 5.65 -18.40
CA ALA A 71 55.41 4.59 -18.64
C ALA A 71 55.73 4.39 -20.14
N THR A 72 54.74 4.52 -21.02
CA THR A 72 54.94 4.38 -22.48
C THR A 72 55.55 5.61 -23.12
N SER A 73 55.38 6.80 -22.54
CA SER A 73 55.99 8.04 -23.03
C SER A 73 57.53 8.01 -22.99
N GLN A 74 58.10 7.22 -22.08
CA GLN A 74 59.56 7.02 -21.99
C GLN A 74 60.11 6.06 -23.06
N ILE A 75 59.24 5.34 -23.77
CA ILE A 75 59.64 4.22 -24.66
C ILE A 75 59.45 4.55 -26.15
N SER A 76 58.64 5.54 -26.53
CA SER A 76 58.15 5.66 -27.91
C SER A 76 58.66 6.88 -28.68
N ASP A 77 59.67 6.67 -29.54
CA ASP A 77 60.15 7.65 -30.53
C ASP A 77 59.34 7.69 -31.85
N SER A 78 58.33 6.83 -32.08
CA SER A 78 57.51 6.95 -33.31
C SER A 78 56.26 6.04 -33.32
N GLY A 79 55.07 6.63 -33.18
CA GLY A 79 53.82 6.05 -33.74
C GLY A 79 52.71 5.60 -32.79
N MET A 80 52.94 5.44 -31.47
CA MET A 80 51.94 4.82 -30.57
C MET A 80 50.93 5.79 -29.89
N GLN A 81 51.07 7.11 -30.08
CA GLN A 81 50.26 8.13 -29.38
C GLN A 81 48.77 8.16 -29.75
N LEU A 82 48.36 7.71 -30.95
CA LEU A 82 46.96 7.73 -31.37
C LEU A 82 46.07 6.69 -30.65
N SER A 83 46.67 5.71 -29.95
CA SER A 83 45.95 4.63 -29.27
C SER A 83 45.42 5.02 -27.87
N VAL A 84 46.11 5.92 -27.16
CA VAL A 84 45.76 6.27 -25.77
C VAL A 84 44.58 7.24 -25.73
N GLN A 85 44.53 8.23 -26.63
CA GLN A 85 43.43 9.20 -26.68
C GLN A 85 42.10 8.55 -27.05
N SER A 86 42.10 7.57 -27.95
CA SER A 86 40.89 6.83 -28.32
C SER A 86 40.38 5.97 -27.15
N LEU A 87 41.27 5.37 -26.36
CA LEU A 87 40.90 4.65 -25.14
C LEU A 87 40.27 5.56 -24.09
N VAL A 88 40.82 6.78 -23.90
CA VAL A 88 40.26 7.78 -22.99
C VAL A 88 38.87 8.22 -23.43
N VAL A 89 38.67 8.52 -24.72
CA VAL A 89 37.36 8.90 -25.27
C VAL A 89 36.34 7.77 -25.14
N LEU A 90 36.73 6.52 -25.44
CA LEU A 90 35.86 5.35 -25.26
C LEU A 90 35.49 5.15 -23.79
N SER A 91 36.44 5.35 -22.87
CA SER A 91 36.17 5.26 -21.43
C SER A 91 35.18 6.33 -20.99
N LEU A 92 35.38 7.60 -21.34
CA LEU A 92 34.46 8.71 -21.02
C LEU A 92 33.05 8.50 -21.60
N GLY A 93 32.97 8.00 -22.83
CA GLY A 93 31.71 7.62 -23.48
C GLY A 93 30.99 6.51 -22.71
N GLY A 94 31.71 5.46 -22.32
CA GLY A 94 31.18 4.36 -21.50
C GLY A 94 30.68 4.81 -20.13
N ILE A 95 31.41 5.70 -19.47
CA ILE A 95 31.00 6.31 -18.18
C ILE A 95 29.70 7.07 -18.32
N THR A 96 29.66 7.98 -19.29
CA THR A 96 28.50 8.85 -19.53
C THR A 96 27.29 8.00 -19.87
N GLY A 97 27.45 6.99 -20.73
CA GLY A 97 26.40 6.02 -21.05
C GLY A 97 25.91 5.25 -19.83
N ALA A 98 26.81 4.78 -18.97
CA ALA A 98 26.44 4.06 -17.75
C ALA A 98 25.71 4.95 -16.74
N VAL A 99 26.12 6.21 -16.57
CA VAL A 99 25.44 7.18 -15.70
C VAL A 99 24.04 7.50 -16.22
N ILE A 100 23.90 7.74 -17.53
CA ILE A 100 22.59 7.96 -18.17
C ILE A 100 21.70 6.73 -17.98
N ALA A 101 22.23 5.52 -18.19
CA ALA A 101 21.47 4.29 -18.00
C ALA A 101 21.01 4.11 -16.54
N LEU A 102 21.88 4.35 -15.56
CA LEU A 102 21.52 4.30 -14.14
C LEU A 102 20.46 5.35 -13.77
N TYR A 103 20.57 6.55 -14.33
CA TYR A 103 19.59 7.61 -14.13
C TYR A 103 18.21 7.22 -14.69
N GLU A 104 18.16 6.69 -15.91
CA GLU A 104 16.91 6.23 -16.52
C GLU A 104 16.29 5.04 -15.75
N ILE A 105 17.11 4.11 -15.25
CA ILE A 105 16.64 3.02 -14.38
C ILE A 105 16.06 3.58 -13.07
N GLY A 106 16.75 4.53 -12.44
CA GLY A 106 16.28 5.18 -11.21
C GLY A 106 14.97 5.94 -11.44
N LYS A 107 14.89 6.72 -12.51
CA LYS A 107 13.68 7.46 -12.90
C LYS A 107 12.48 6.54 -13.10
N ARG A 108 12.66 5.42 -13.81
CA ARG A 108 11.61 4.41 -14.00
C ARG A 108 11.16 3.81 -12.66
N ARG A 109 12.11 3.44 -11.79
CA ARG A 109 11.80 2.92 -10.43
C ARG A 109 10.93 3.89 -9.61
N PHE A 110 11.30 5.17 -9.59
CA PHE A 110 10.51 6.17 -8.85
C PHE A 110 9.11 6.35 -9.44
N ALA A 111 9.00 6.38 -10.78
CA ALA A 111 7.70 6.48 -11.44
C ALA A 111 6.79 5.29 -11.08
N THR A 112 7.33 4.07 -11.09
CA THR A 112 6.61 2.85 -10.70
C THR A 112 6.17 2.88 -9.23
N VAL A 113 7.05 3.30 -8.31
CA VAL A 113 6.72 3.46 -6.87
C VAL A 113 5.56 4.43 -6.68
N ASP A 114 5.65 5.61 -7.29
CA ASP A 114 4.63 6.65 -7.17
C ASP A 114 3.31 6.16 -7.80
N LEU A 115 3.36 5.47 -8.94
CA LEU A 115 2.20 4.87 -9.61
C LEU A 115 1.45 3.88 -8.71
N PHE A 116 2.15 2.86 -8.19
CA PHE A 116 1.53 1.88 -7.30
C PHE A 116 0.96 2.54 -6.04
N SER A 117 1.69 3.47 -5.43
CA SER A 117 1.23 4.15 -4.23
C SER A 117 -0.08 4.92 -4.46
N MET A 118 -0.19 5.61 -5.59
CA MET A 118 -1.37 6.38 -5.97
C MET A 118 -2.55 5.47 -6.33
N GLU A 119 -2.29 4.35 -6.99
CA GLU A 119 -3.30 3.38 -7.37
C GLU A 119 -3.93 2.71 -6.13
N MET A 120 -3.10 2.20 -5.22
CA MET A 120 -3.54 1.63 -3.95
C MET A 120 -4.32 2.65 -3.12
N LEU A 121 -3.84 3.89 -3.06
CA LEU A 121 -4.56 4.96 -2.37
C LEU A 121 -5.92 5.26 -3.01
N THR A 122 -6.00 5.21 -4.34
CA THR A 122 -7.26 5.41 -5.06
C THR A 122 -8.26 4.31 -4.72
N VAL A 123 -7.83 3.05 -4.69
CA VAL A 123 -8.69 1.93 -4.24
C VAL A 123 -9.19 2.15 -2.82
N VAL A 124 -8.30 2.49 -1.88
CA VAL A 124 -8.68 2.77 -0.49
C VAL A 124 -9.63 3.96 -0.39
N ARG A 125 -9.45 5.00 -1.20
CA ARG A 125 -10.42 6.13 -1.31
C ARG A 125 -11.78 5.65 -1.81
N LEU A 126 -11.82 4.79 -2.82
CA LEU A 126 -13.08 4.24 -3.35
C LEU A 126 -13.83 3.44 -2.29
N PHE A 127 -13.15 2.61 -1.49
CA PHE A 127 -13.77 1.91 -0.36
C PHE A 127 -14.44 2.88 0.64
N ASN A 128 -13.76 3.98 0.98
CA ASN A 128 -14.29 5.01 1.87
C ASN A 128 -15.46 5.78 1.23
N ILE A 129 -15.31 6.30 0.01
CA ILE A 129 -16.31 7.15 -0.67
C ILE A 129 -17.60 6.38 -0.95
N THR A 130 -17.48 5.14 -1.41
CA THR A 130 -18.66 4.29 -1.68
C THR A 130 -19.32 3.78 -0.41
N ASN A 131 -18.64 3.92 0.74
CA ASN A 131 -18.97 3.31 2.02
C ASN A 131 -19.25 1.80 1.87
N PHE A 132 -18.39 1.11 1.12
CA PHE A 132 -18.54 -0.32 0.82
C PHE A 132 -18.68 -1.13 2.11
N VAL A 133 -17.73 -0.98 3.03
CA VAL A 133 -17.70 -1.72 4.32
C VAL A 133 -18.98 -1.49 5.12
N GLY A 134 -19.40 -0.24 5.29
CA GLY A 134 -20.61 0.07 6.07
C GLY A 134 -21.90 -0.45 5.42
N LYS A 135 -21.97 -0.51 4.08
CA LYS A 135 -23.12 -1.07 3.37
C LYS A 135 -23.14 -2.60 3.42
N THR A 136 -21.99 -3.26 3.26
CA THR A 136 -21.88 -4.72 3.36
C THR A 136 -22.20 -5.21 4.77
N ILE A 137 -21.72 -4.53 5.83
CA ILE A 137 -22.05 -4.88 7.23
C ILE A 137 -23.55 -4.83 7.51
N ARG A 138 -24.32 -3.95 6.84
CA ARG A 138 -25.78 -3.85 7.03
C ARG A 138 -26.56 -5.07 6.52
N LEU A 139 -25.92 -5.93 5.72
CA LEU A 139 -26.49 -7.20 5.28
C LEU A 139 -26.37 -8.30 6.35
N TYR A 140 -25.53 -8.09 7.37
CA TYR A 140 -25.36 -9.05 8.45
C TYR A 140 -26.50 -8.95 9.46
N VAL A 141 -27.18 -10.07 9.71
CA VAL A 141 -28.21 -10.20 10.74
C VAL A 141 -27.71 -11.17 11.82
N PRO A 142 -27.50 -10.73 13.08
CA PRO A 142 -27.02 -11.61 14.12
C PRO A 142 -28.03 -12.73 14.44
N PRO A 143 -27.57 -13.95 14.74
CA PRO A 143 -28.42 -15.15 14.90
C PRO A 143 -29.38 -15.13 16.11
N THR A 144 -29.42 -14.05 16.89
CA THR A 144 -30.15 -13.96 18.16
C THR A 144 -31.56 -13.39 18.06
N THR A 145 -32.04 -13.05 16.87
CA THR A 145 -33.30 -12.31 16.71
C THR A 145 -34.39 -13.26 16.17
N HIS A 146 -35.10 -13.94 17.07
CA HIS A 146 -36.30 -14.75 16.76
C HIS A 146 -37.53 -13.90 16.37
N GLY A 147 -37.32 -12.78 15.65
CA GLY A 147 -38.40 -11.90 15.21
C GLY A 147 -39.03 -12.39 13.91
N ASP A 148 -40.35 -12.27 13.81
CA ASP A 148 -41.20 -12.62 12.66
C ASP A 148 -40.50 -12.44 11.30
N ALA A 149 -40.37 -13.54 10.55
CA ALA A 149 -39.66 -13.64 9.28
C ALA A 149 -40.32 -12.85 8.12
N THR A 150 -41.46 -12.20 8.34
CA THR A 150 -42.32 -11.66 7.27
C THR A 150 -42.06 -10.20 6.88
N GLU A 151 -41.40 -9.39 7.72
CA GLU A 151 -41.03 -7.99 7.37
C GLU A 151 -39.58 -7.82 6.86
N VAL A 152 -38.75 -8.87 6.95
CA VAL A 152 -37.32 -8.80 6.57
C VAL A 152 -37.14 -8.60 5.07
N ASP A 153 -38.04 -9.16 4.26
CA ASP A 153 -37.88 -9.33 2.82
C ASP A 153 -37.77 -8.01 2.02
N LYS A 154 -38.60 -7.00 2.34
CA LYS A 154 -38.56 -5.70 1.63
C LYS A 154 -37.35 -4.86 1.99
N ARG A 155 -36.97 -4.84 3.27
CA ARG A 155 -35.84 -4.02 3.75
C ARG A 155 -34.51 -4.60 3.29
N GLU A 156 -34.42 -5.93 3.27
CA GLU A 156 -33.25 -6.66 2.80
C GLU A 156 -33.00 -6.41 1.31
N LYS A 157 -34.04 -6.49 0.45
CA LYS A 157 -33.91 -6.20 -0.98
C LYS A 157 -33.42 -4.78 -1.29
N ILE A 158 -33.84 -3.79 -0.49
CA ILE A 158 -33.36 -2.39 -0.61
C ILE A 158 -31.89 -2.28 -0.17
N ASN A 159 -31.48 -2.99 0.87
CA ASN A 159 -30.09 -2.96 1.32
C ASN A 159 -29.16 -3.69 0.35
N LEU A 160 -29.62 -4.80 -0.25
CA LEU A 160 -28.90 -5.53 -1.28
C LEU A 160 -28.60 -4.67 -2.50
N SER A 161 -29.62 -4.05 -3.09
CA SER A 161 -29.43 -3.18 -4.27
C SER A 161 -28.50 -1.99 -3.99
N LYS A 162 -28.54 -1.44 -2.77
CA LYS A 162 -27.58 -0.39 -2.34
C LYS A 162 -26.16 -0.92 -2.19
N ALA A 163 -26.00 -2.15 -1.69
CA ALA A 163 -24.70 -2.81 -1.54
C ALA A 163 -24.11 -3.15 -2.92
N GLU A 164 -24.92 -3.65 -3.84
CA GLU A 164 -24.56 -3.91 -5.23
C GLU A 164 -24.11 -2.62 -5.93
N ALA A 165 -24.89 -1.54 -5.83
CA ALA A 165 -24.53 -0.24 -6.39
C ALA A 165 -23.21 0.30 -5.83
N SER A 166 -22.91 0.08 -4.53
CA SER A 166 -21.59 0.44 -3.98
C SER A 166 -20.45 -0.46 -4.41
N SER A 167 -20.76 -1.66 -4.88
CA SER A 167 -19.79 -2.66 -5.34
C SER A 167 -19.45 -2.51 -6.82
N GLY A 168 -20.12 -1.61 -7.56
CA GLY A 168 -19.92 -1.41 -8.99
C GLY A 168 -18.46 -1.17 -9.39
N PHE A 169 -17.67 -0.50 -8.55
CA PHE A 169 -16.23 -0.31 -8.81
C PHE A 169 -15.45 -1.62 -8.73
N LEU A 170 -15.79 -2.52 -7.79
CA LEU A 170 -15.19 -3.84 -7.68
C LEU A 170 -15.61 -4.73 -8.85
N LEU A 171 -16.83 -4.57 -9.37
CA LEU A 171 -17.32 -5.42 -10.46
C LEU A 171 -16.69 -5.04 -11.81
N SER A 172 -16.23 -3.80 -11.99
CA SER A 172 -15.58 -3.34 -13.23
C SER A 172 -14.30 -4.13 -13.58
N ASP A 173 -14.20 -4.61 -14.82
CA ASP A 173 -13.06 -5.43 -15.29
C ASP A 173 -11.76 -4.64 -15.48
N HIS A 174 -11.87 -3.35 -15.75
CA HIS A 174 -10.76 -2.50 -16.20
C HIS A 174 -9.60 -2.39 -15.21
N TYR A 175 -9.82 -2.65 -13.93
CA TYR A 175 -8.77 -2.51 -12.92
C TYR A 175 -7.71 -3.63 -13.01
N SER A 176 -8.10 -4.83 -13.43
CA SER A 176 -7.17 -5.96 -13.56
C SER A 176 -6.12 -5.74 -14.65
N ASP A 177 -6.50 -5.04 -15.72
CA ASP A 177 -5.61 -4.79 -16.87
C ASP A 177 -4.44 -3.87 -16.49
N ILE A 178 -4.71 -2.88 -15.65
CA ILE A 178 -3.70 -1.93 -15.14
C ILE A 178 -2.67 -2.66 -14.27
N PHE A 179 -3.12 -3.55 -13.40
CA PHE A 179 -2.20 -4.35 -12.58
C PHE A 179 -1.33 -5.27 -13.45
N VAL A 180 -1.92 -5.94 -14.44
CA VAL A 180 -1.18 -6.83 -15.35
C VAL A 180 -0.18 -6.06 -16.20
N SER A 181 -0.51 -4.85 -16.65
CA SER A 181 0.43 -4.00 -17.39
C SER A 181 1.61 -3.56 -16.51
N ASN A 182 1.35 -3.28 -15.24
CA ASN A 182 2.34 -2.75 -14.30
C ASN A 182 3.15 -3.85 -13.58
N MET A 183 2.71 -5.11 -13.63
CA MET A 183 3.38 -6.24 -12.97
C MET A 183 4.85 -6.39 -13.38
N LYS A 184 5.18 -6.12 -14.65
CA LYS A 184 6.57 -6.18 -15.15
C LYS A 184 7.49 -5.21 -14.42
N GLU A 185 6.93 -4.15 -13.85
CA GLU A 185 7.67 -3.11 -13.14
C GLU A 185 7.85 -3.42 -11.64
N LEU A 186 7.17 -4.44 -11.08
CA LEU A 186 7.34 -4.86 -9.69
C LEU A 186 8.79 -5.26 -9.38
N GLY A 187 9.51 -5.83 -10.35
CA GLY A 187 10.93 -6.20 -10.19
C GLY A 187 11.87 -5.02 -9.91
N ALA A 188 11.37 -3.79 -10.00
CA ALA A 188 12.11 -2.58 -9.72
C ALA A 188 11.99 -2.13 -8.23
N LEU A 189 11.08 -2.74 -7.46
CA LEU A 189 10.81 -2.45 -6.05
C LEU A 189 11.66 -3.32 -5.10
N GLU A 190 11.73 -2.91 -3.82
CA GLU A 190 12.34 -3.72 -2.76
C GLU A 190 11.51 -4.98 -2.47
N SER A 191 12.17 -6.11 -2.19
CA SER A 191 11.52 -7.42 -2.01
C SER A 191 10.35 -7.38 -1.02
N ASP A 192 10.55 -6.77 0.15
CA ASP A 192 9.52 -6.71 1.19
C ASP A 192 8.30 -5.89 0.75
N VAL A 193 8.50 -4.85 -0.07
CA VAL A 193 7.42 -4.02 -0.59
C VAL A 193 6.66 -4.78 -1.68
N VAL A 194 7.36 -5.52 -2.54
CA VAL A 194 6.75 -6.36 -3.59
C VAL A 194 5.79 -7.37 -2.98
N ASP A 195 6.14 -8.01 -1.86
CA ASP A 195 5.28 -8.97 -1.19
C ASP A 195 3.95 -8.34 -0.74
N TYR A 196 4.01 -7.14 -0.14
CA TYR A 196 2.79 -6.44 0.32
C TYR A 196 1.96 -5.86 -0.83
N VAL A 197 2.59 -5.35 -1.89
CA VAL A 197 1.89 -4.91 -3.10
C VAL A 197 1.19 -6.11 -3.74
N THR A 198 1.89 -7.22 -3.92
CA THR A 198 1.33 -8.44 -4.50
C THR A 198 0.16 -8.95 -3.67
N ALA A 199 0.35 -9.07 -2.34
CA ALA A 199 -0.71 -9.47 -1.43
C ALA A 199 -1.93 -8.54 -1.49
N PHE A 200 -1.73 -7.22 -1.57
CA PHE A 200 -2.81 -6.26 -1.75
C PHE A 200 -3.64 -6.59 -3.00
N TYR A 201 -3.02 -6.73 -4.17
CA TYR A 201 -3.75 -7.05 -5.40
C TYR A 201 -4.38 -8.45 -5.38
N THR A 202 -3.75 -9.43 -4.74
CA THR A 202 -4.33 -10.76 -4.52
C THR A 202 -5.61 -10.67 -3.70
N PHE A 203 -5.60 -9.98 -2.57
CA PHE A 203 -6.80 -9.82 -1.74
C PHE A 203 -7.86 -8.93 -2.38
N LEU A 204 -7.47 -7.96 -3.21
CA LEU A 204 -8.41 -7.16 -3.98
C LEU A 204 -9.16 -8.03 -4.99
N LYS A 205 -8.42 -8.87 -5.73
CA LYS A 205 -9.01 -9.84 -6.66
C LYS A 205 -9.92 -10.83 -5.93
N ALA A 206 -9.49 -11.35 -4.78
CA ALA A 206 -10.31 -12.25 -3.96
C ALA A 206 -11.59 -11.57 -3.45
N THR A 207 -11.48 -10.32 -2.97
CA THR A 207 -12.64 -9.53 -2.53
C THR A 207 -13.62 -9.32 -3.68
N ARG A 208 -13.10 -8.97 -4.86
CA ARG A 208 -13.89 -8.78 -6.07
C ARG A 208 -14.63 -10.05 -6.47
N GLU A 209 -13.93 -11.17 -6.57
CA GLU A 209 -14.52 -12.45 -6.97
C GLU A 209 -15.58 -12.91 -5.96
N GLN A 210 -15.28 -12.79 -4.66
CA GLN A 210 -16.22 -13.09 -3.61
C GLN A 210 -17.49 -12.24 -3.69
N THR A 211 -17.33 -10.95 -4.01
CA THR A 211 -18.45 -10.01 -4.21
C THR A 211 -19.27 -10.39 -5.45
N ARG A 212 -18.61 -10.76 -6.54
CA ARG A 212 -19.25 -11.19 -7.80
C ARG A 212 -20.07 -12.46 -7.61
N VAL A 213 -19.50 -13.48 -6.96
CA VAL A 213 -20.19 -14.73 -6.66
C VAL A 213 -21.41 -14.46 -5.77
N PHE A 214 -21.26 -13.62 -4.75
CA PHE A 214 -22.37 -13.25 -3.87
C PHE A 214 -23.54 -12.66 -4.63
N PHE A 215 -23.31 -11.65 -5.48
CA PHE A 215 -24.39 -11.03 -6.27
C PHE A 215 -24.94 -11.95 -7.37
N SER A 216 -24.11 -12.80 -7.98
CA SER A 216 -24.60 -13.79 -8.95
C SER A 216 -25.54 -14.82 -8.32
N ASN A 217 -25.30 -15.23 -7.08
CA ASN A 217 -26.18 -16.15 -6.36
C ASN A 217 -27.50 -15.49 -5.96
N ILE A 218 -27.48 -14.17 -5.72
CA ILE A 218 -28.68 -13.37 -5.48
C ILE A 218 -29.55 -13.31 -6.74
N ASP A 219 -28.95 -13.05 -7.90
CA ASP A 219 -29.69 -12.87 -9.16
C ASP A 219 -30.33 -14.16 -9.69
N THR A 220 -29.79 -15.31 -9.29
CA THR A 220 -30.25 -16.62 -9.76
C THR A 220 -31.44 -17.18 -8.96
N ASP A 221 -32.00 -16.40 -8.02
CA ASP A 221 -33.09 -16.82 -7.11
C ASP A 221 -32.76 -18.13 -6.35
N GLU A 222 -31.47 -18.48 -6.22
CA GLU A 222 -31.04 -19.55 -5.35
C GLU A 222 -31.34 -19.12 -3.91
N TYR A 223 -32.07 -19.94 -3.14
CA TYR A 223 -32.48 -19.63 -1.78
C TYR A 223 -31.26 -19.40 -0.87
N LEU A 224 -30.80 -18.15 -0.83
CA LEU A 224 -29.74 -17.69 0.07
C LEU A 224 -30.30 -17.65 1.48
N THR A 225 -29.88 -18.59 2.30
CA THR A 225 -30.17 -18.53 3.73
C THR A 225 -29.44 -17.34 4.36
N GLN A 226 -30.02 -16.75 5.39
CA GLN A 226 -29.37 -15.68 6.17
C GLN A 226 -27.99 -16.11 6.70
N GLU A 227 -27.82 -17.40 7.00
CA GLU A 227 -26.54 -17.97 7.41
C GLU A 227 -25.48 -17.85 6.30
N THR A 228 -25.83 -18.17 5.05
CA THR A 228 -24.96 -18.01 3.90
C THR A 228 -24.62 -16.53 3.67
N ILE A 229 -25.60 -15.63 3.74
CA ILE A 229 -25.37 -14.17 3.64
C ILE A 229 -24.40 -13.70 4.72
N ASN A 230 -24.61 -14.12 5.98
CA ASN A 230 -23.74 -13.77 7.09
C ASN A 230 -22.31 -14.28 6.89
N ALA A 231 -22.15 -15.51 6.39
CA ALA A 231 -20.85 -16.09 6.07
C ALA A 231 -20.14 -15.28 4.95
N HIS A 232 -20.87 -14.89 3.90
CA HIS A 232 -20.34 -14.03 2.84
C HIS A 232 -19.91 -12.65 3.37
N VAL A 233 -20.70 -12.02 4.23
CA VAL A 233 -20.35 -10.73 4.83
C VAL A 233 -19.08 -10.86 5.68
N ILE A 234 -19.00 -11.88 6.55
CA ILE A 234 -17.81 -12.12 7.38
C ILE A 234 -16.57 -12.32 6.50
N LEU A 235 -16.64 -13.19 5.49
CA LEU A 235 -15.50 -13.44 4.61
C LEU A 235 -15.10 -12.18 3.83
N THR A 236 -16.07 -11.43 3.30
CA THR A 236 -15.80 -10.18 2.57
C THR A 236 -15.14 -9.14 3.47
N MET A 237 -15.61 -8.97 4.71
CA MET A 237 -14.98 -8.06 5.67
C MET A 237 -13.56 -8.50 6.02
N TYR A 238 -13.31 -9.80 6.16
CA TYR A 238 -11.97 -10.33 6.40
C TYR A 238 -11.02 -10.06 5.23
N LEU A 239 -11.49 -10.25 3.99
CA LEU A 239 -10.71 -9.97 2.79
C LEU A 239 -10.40 -8.48 2.66
N VAL A 240 -11.36 -7.59 2.93
CA VAL A 240 -11.16 -6.14 2.90
C VAL A 240 -10.20 -5.66 4.00
N ASP A 241 -10.36 -6.15 5.23
CA ASP A 241 -9.46 -5.83 6.34
C ASP A 241 -8.01 -6.27 6.03
N THR A 242 -7.86 -7.47 5.47
CA THR A 242 -6.55 -8.00 5.07
C THR A 242 -5.95 -7.23 3.89
N LEU A 243 -6.75 -6.96 2.86
CA LEU A 243 -6.41 -6.11 1.71
C LEU A 243 -5.82 -4.77 2.18
N ILE A 244 -6.58 -4.03 3.00
CA ILE A 244 -6.17 -2.69 3.41
C ILE A 244 -4.94 -2.75 4.34
N SER A 245 -4.79 -3.82 5.13
CA SER A 245 -3.59 -4.03 5.96
C SER A 245 -2.32 -4.24 5.14
N CYS A 246 -2.40 -5.08 4.10
CA CYS A 246 -1.31 -5.23 3.13
C CYS A 246 -1.02 -3.89 2.46
N GLY A 247 -2.06 -3.15 2.09
CA GLY A 247 -1.94 -1.81 1.51
C GLY A 247 -1.23 -0.83 2.43
N LEU A 248 -1.56 -0.82 3.71
CA LEU A 248 -0.96 0.03 4.73
C LEU A 248 0.55 -0.24 4.87
N ARG A 249 0.96 -1.52 4.86
CA ARG A 249 2.38 -1.91 4.91
C ARG A 249 3.11 -1.51 3.62
N ALA A 250 2.50 -1.72 2.46
CA ALA A 250 3.10 -1.31 1.19
C ALA A 250 3.25 0.21 1.10
N ILE A 251 2.21 0.98 1.46
CA ILE A 251 2.22 2.45 1.51
C ILE A 251 3.35 2.97 2.39
N ASN A 252 3.63 2.30 3.51
CA ASN A 252 4.72 2.70 4.41
C ASN A 252 6.10 2.61 3.74
N GLY A 253 6.28 1.62 2.85
CA GLY A 253 7.48 1.46 2.03
C GLY A 253 7.50 2.38 0.80
N LEU A 254 6.37 2.52 0.09
CA LEU A 254 6.30 3.25 -1.18
C LEU A 254 6.31 4.78 -1.00
N VAL A 255 5.58 5.31 0.00
CA VAL A 255 5.39 6.77 0.14
C VAL A 255 6.51 7.37 0.99
N GLN A 256 7.46 8.02 0.33
CA GLN A 256 8.63 8.61 1.01
C GLN A 256 8.32 9.92 1.74
N ASN A 257 7.43 10.76 1.18
CA ASN A 257 7.08 12.01 1.81
C ASN A 257 6.30 11.71 3.11
N PRO A 258 6.80 12.12 4.29
CA PRO A 258 6.21 11.76 5.58
C PRO A 258 4.78 12.29 5.70
N THR A 259 4.50 13.51 5.24
CA THR A 259 3.16 14.11 5.24
C THR A 259 2.19 13.32 4.38
N HIS A 260 2.57 12.97 3.15
CA HIS A 260 1.71 12.16 2.27
C HIS A 260 1.49 10.76 2.85
N ARG A 261 2.54 10.15 3.41
CA ARG A 261 2.46 8.83 4.06
C ARG A 261 1.52 8.87 5.27
N HIS A 262 1.56 9.93 6.08
CA HIS A 262 0.67 10.13 7.21
C HIS A 262 -0.80 10.20 6.80
N HIS A 263 -1.11 11.01 5.77
CA HIS A 263 -2.45 11.08 5.20
C HIS A 263 -2.91 9.73 4.62
N ALA A 264 -2.01 9.03 3.92
CA ALA A 264 -2.27 7.72 3.35
C ALA A 264 -2.59 6.68 4.44
N LYS A 265 -1.80 6.63 5.52
CA LYS A 265 -2.03 5.77 6.69
C LYS A 265 -3.39 6.04 7.33
N ARG A 266 -3.74 7.31 7.56
CA ARG A 266 -5.05 7.72 8.12
C ARG A 266 -6.22 7.24 7.28
N LEU A 267 -6.14 7.46 5.97
CA LEU A 267 -7.17 7.07 5.03
C LEU A 267 -7.36 5.54 4.97
N ALA A 268 -6.26 4.78 5.00
CA ALA A 268 -6.30 3.32 5.05
C ALA A 268 -6.93 2.81 6.36
N ILE A 269 -6.55 3.36 7.51
CA ILE A 269 -7.15 2.97 8.80
C ILE A 269 -8.64 3.32 8.85
N ALA A 270 -9.04 4.47 8.30
CA ALA A 270 -10.46 4.84 8.21
C ALA A 270 -11.30 3.82 7.40
N ALA A 271 -10.72 3.23 6.35
CA ALA A 271 -11.37 2.17 5.58
C ALA A 271 -11.37 0.82 6.29
N ALA A 272 -10.27 0.45 6.97
CA ALA A 272 -10.11 -0.88 7.57
C ALA A 272 -10.78 -1.03 8.94
N ALA A 273 -10.72 0.01 9.79
CA ALA A 273 -11.16 -0.06 11.18
C ALA A 273 -12.62 -0.52 11.34
N PRO A 274 -13.60 -0.10 10.51
CA PRO A 274 -14.96 -0.59 10.63
C PRO A 274 -15.08 -2.09 10.33
N ALA A 275 -14.36 -2.59 9.32
CA ALA A 275 -14.34 -4.02 8.98
C ALA A 275 -13.69 -4.83 10.11
N ASN A 276 -12.54 -4.37 10.62
CA ASN A 276 -11.84 -5.01 11.72
C ASN A 276 -12.69 -5.10 13.00
N ASN A 277 -13.35 -3.99 13.38
CA ASN A 277 -14.21 -3.94 14.57
C ASN A 277 -15.42 -4.88 14.41
N PHE A 278 -16.02 -4.94 13.22
CA PHE A 278 -17.07 -5.90 12.91
C PHE A 278 -16.58 -7.35 13.09
N LEU A 279 -15.45 -7.70 12.48
CA LEU A 279 -14.86 -9.04 12.58
C LEU A 279 -14.53 -9.42 14.03
N PHE A 280 -13.97 -8.49 14.81
CA PHE A 280 -13.66 -8.72 16.21
C PHE A 280 -14.91 -9.05 17.04
N ARG A 281 -16.07 -8.47 16.69
CA ARG A 281 -17.35 -8.72 17.38
C ARG A 281 -18.02 -10.02 16.91
N CYS A 282 -17.84 -10.39 15.63
CA CYS A 282 -18.56 -11.50 15.00
C CYS A 282 -17.81 -12.85 15.01
N LEU A 283 -16.47 -12.84 14.99
CA LEU A 283 -15.68 -14.08 14.94
C LEU A 283 -15.57 -14.73 16.33
N ASP A 284 -15.73 -16.05 16.37
CA ASP A 284 -15.41 -16.85 17.57
C ASP A 284 -13.88 -16.81 17.80
N ALA A 285 -13.46 -16.70 19.06
CA ALA A 285 -12.04 -16.72 19.44
C ALA A 285 -11.31 -18.00 19.02
N ARG A 286 -12.04 -19.09 18.73
CA ARG A 286 -11.50 -20.35 18.19
C ARG A 286 -11.24 -20.31 16.68
N ASN A 287 -11.75 -19.30 15.97
CA ASN A 287 -11.54 -19.13 14.54
C ASN A 287 -10.13 -18.57 14.28
N GLY A 288 -9.34 -19.19 13.40
CA GLY A 288 -7.98 -18.70 13.07
C GLY A 288 -7.95 -17.26 12.53
N MET A 289 -9.03 -16.79 11.92
CA MET A 289 -9.15 -15.39 11.47
C MET A 289 -9.23 -14.40 12.63
N TYR A 290 -9.69 -14.83 13.81
CA TYR A 290 -9.82 -13.97 14.98
C TYR A 290 -8.47 -13.47 15.48
N GLU A 291 -7.48 -14.37 15.60
CA GLU A 291 -6.14 -14.03 16.04
C GLU A 291 -5.50 -12.98 15.11
N LEU A 292 -5.59 -13.18 13.80
CA LEU A 292 -5.08 -12.24 12.81
C LEU A 292 -5.80 -10.89 12.88
N THR A 293 -7.12 -10.89 13.12
CA THR A 293 -7.91 -9.67 13.30
C THR A 293 -7.46 -8.88 14.53
N VAL A 294 -7.19 -9.56 15.65
CA VAL A 294 -6.68 -8.95 16.89
C VAL A 294 -5.29 -8.35 16.68
N GLN A 295 -4.38 -9.07 16.03
CA GLN A 295 -3.04 -8.57 15.72
C GLN A 295 -3.08 -7.30 14.86
N ARG A 296 -3.94 -7.29 13.82
CA ARG A 296 -4.14 -6.11 12.97
C ARG A 296 -4.73 -4.94 13.76
N ARG A 297 -5.70 -5.21 14.63
CA ARG A 297 -6.30 -4.19 15.50
C ARG A 297 -5.25 -3.50 16.37
N ALA A 298 -4.35 -4.26 16.99
CA ALA A 298 -3.25 -3.72 17.79
C ALA A 298 -2.35 -2.82 16.93
N SER A 299 -1.97 -3.27 15.74
CA SER A 299 -1.18 -2.49 14.79
C SER A 299 -1.89 -1.18 14.38
N TYR A 300 -3.20 -1.19 14.18
CA TYR A 300 -3.95 0.03 13.88
C TYR A 300 -3.92 1.04 15.03
N PHE A 301 -4.05 0.59 16.28
CA PHE A 301 -3.95 1.46 17.43
C PHE A 301 -2.56 2.07 17.60
N GLU A 302 -1.51 1.30 17.36
CA GLU A 302 -0.13 1.79 17.36
C GLU A 302 0.06 2.90 16.32
N ILE A 303 -0.43 2.67 15.10
CA ILE A 303 -0.34 3.67 14.03
C ILE A 303 -1.19 4.90 14.36
N LEU A 304 -2.40 4.75 14.88
CA LEU A 304 -3.21 5.90 15.30
C LEU A 304 -2.52 6.73 16.39
N ARG A 305 -1.85 6.07 17.34
CA ARG A 305 -1.06 6.74 18.38
C ARG A 305 0.15 7.47 17.80
N GLU A 306 0.85 6.87 16.85
CA GLU A 306 1.94 7.52 16.09
C GLU A 306 1.41 8.79 15.42
N LEU A 307 0.32 8.67 14.66
CA LEU A 307 -0.30 9.76 13.90
C LEU A 307 -0.82 10.91 14.78
N ASP A 308 -1.32 10.62 15.98
CA ASP A 308 -1.74 11.62 16.98
C ASP A 308 -0.53 12.34 17.60
N SER A 309 0.52 11.59 17.95
CA SER A 309 1.74 12.17 18.51
C SER A 309 2.42 13.12 17.53
N GLU A 310 2.44 12.80 16.24
CA GLU A 310 2.99 13.64 15.18
C GLU A 310 2.14 14.90 14.95
N ALA A 311 0.81 14.76 14.94
CA ALA A 311 -0.10 15.90 14.83
C ALA A 311 0.08 16.91 15.98
N LYS A 312 0.28 16.41 17.20
CA LYS A 312 0.58 17.25 18.37
C LYS A 312 1.91 17.98 18.22
N ARG A 313 2.96 17.30 17.72
CA ARG A 313 4.27 17.94 17.47
C ARG A 313 4.17 19.07 16.45
N LEU A 314 3.53 18.82 15.31
CA LEU A 314 3.33 19.83 14.26
C LEU A 314 2.53 21.03 14.76
N HIS A 315 1.50 20.80 15.58
CA HIS A 315 0.72 21.89 16.19
C HIS A 315 1.58 22.77 17.10
N ILE A 316 2.48 22.18 17.90
CA ILE A 316 3.41 22.91 18.77
C ILE A 316 4.41 23.72 17.93
N GLU A 317 4.95 23.15 16.84
CA GLU A 317 5.90 23.84 15.95
C GLU A 317 5.25 25.02 15.23
N LEU A 318 4.05 24.85 14.69
CA LEU A 318 3.30 25.92 14.02
C LEU A 318 2.98 27.06 15.00
N ARG A 319 2.62 26.74 16.25
CA ARG A 319 2.41 27.75 17.28
C ARG A 319 3.69 28.55 17.56
N LYS A 320 4.83 27.89 17.68
CA LYS A 320 6.14 28.55 17.87
C LYS A 320 6.54 29.44 16.70
N LEU A 321 6.16 29.08 15.47
CA LEU A 321 6.42 29.91 14.28
C LEU A 321 5.50 31.13 14.26
N SER A 322 4.22 30.96 14.63
CA SER A 322 3.25 32.06 14.73
C SER A 322 3.59 33.07 15.83
N GLU A 323 4.27 32.65 16.91
CA GLU A 323 4.72 33.55 17.98
C GLU A 323 6.00 34.34 17.59
N LYS A 324 6.69 33.95 16.51
CA LYS A 324 7.91 34.62 16.02
C LYS A 324 7.66 35.60 14.87
N SER A 325 6.51 35.50 14.20
CA SER A 325 6.07 36.39 13.13
C SER A 325 5.31 37.59 13.68
#